data_AF-A0A9W9ZD73-F1
#
_entry.id   AF-A0A9W9ZD73-F1
#
_cell.length_a   1.000
_cell.length_b   1.000
_cell.length_c   1.000
_cell.angle_alpha   90.00
_cell.angle_beta   90.00
_cell.angle_gamma   90.00
#
_symmetry.space_group_name_H-M   'P 1'
#
loop_
_entity.id
_entity.type
_entity.pdbx_description
1 polymer ?
#
loop_
_entity_poly.entity_id
_entity_poly.type
_entity_poly.pdbx_seq_one_letter_code
_entity_poly.pdbx_strand_id
1 'polypeptide(L)'
;MTTLDDKLLGFKSQNYVSSSESEGEDEDDKSSGEDDSRSDIKVDVGDVAAPPDFRLEVPKTGPKGVIQDYRRYKQLETEQRKEKEKEMKSLAEKFSVSCQSSLDDEREKELLKELELDTDEFIQQYHLQRLLQLKQEQENRLKLNRPKFGKVITLLDKHQFLDAIDKEKPNVIVVVHLYSEVLQSCRAMNGCLQCLAQQYSLVKFCKIIARDTGISRHFTAEGLPALLVLQKWTNYRKLCQAKRHPRRRLLCCRCRELLN
;
A
#
# COMPACT_ATOMS: atom_id res chain seq x y z
N MET A 1 12.94 -47.64 5.13
CA MET A 1 14.19 -47.24 5.83
C MET A 1 14.97 -46.33 4.90
N THR A 2 15.18 -45.07 5.26
CA THR A 2 15.95 -44.08 4.47
C THR A 2 17.44 -44.35 4.60
N THR A 3 18.17 -44.35 3.49
CA THR A 3 19.61 -44.67 3.43
C THR A 3 20.46 -43.55 4.04
N LEU A 4 21.69 -43.89 4.44
CA LEU A 4 22.62 -42.99 5.14
C LEU A 4 22.96 -41.72 4.34
N ASP A 5 22.93 -41.79 3.01
CA ASP A 5 23.20 -40.66 2.12
C ASP A 5 22.12 -39.57 2.18
N ASP A 6 20.85 -39.93 2.42
CA ASP A 6 19.74 -38.98 2.55
C ASP A 6 19.86 -38.11 3.82
N LYS A 7 20.47 -38.65 4.87
CA LYS A 7 20.73 -37.90 6.13
C LYS A 7 21.90 -36.92 5.98
N LEU A 8 22.86 -37.20 5.10
CA LEU A 8 24.02 -36.32 4.88
C LEU A 8 23.69 -35.11 3.98
N LEU A 9 22.72 -35.23 3.07
CA LEU A 9 22.37 -34.17 2.11
C LEU A 9 21.24 -33.24 2.56
N GLY A 10 20.69 -33.42 3.76
CA GLY A 10 19.77 -32.45 4.38
C GLY A 10 18.43 -32.26 3.66
N PHE A 11 18.00 -33.23 2.86
CA PHE A 11 16.69 -33.21 2.20
C PHE A 11 15.57 -33.48 3.23
N LYS A 12 14.93 -32.42 3.73
CA LYS A 12 13.67 -32.51 4.47
C LYS A 12 12.53 -32.78 3.49
N SER A 13 12.10 -34.04 3.42
CA SER A 13 11.09 -34.57 2.51
C SER A 13 9.65 -34.40 3.02
N GLN A 14 9.27 -33.28 3.61
CA GLN A 14 7.87 -33.00 3.95
C GLN A 14 7.57 -31.51 3.86
N ASN A 15 7.06 -31.07 2.70
CA ASN A 15 6.27 -29.85 2.53
C ASN A 15 5.52 -29.91 1.19
N TYR A 16 4.77 -30.99 0.97
CA TYR A 16 3.78 -31.06 -0.10
C TYR A 16 2.49 -31.62 0.50
N VAL A 17 1.45 -30.79 0.53
CA VAL A 17 0.07 -31.23 0.78
C VAL A 17 -0.54 -31.44 -0.60
N SER A 18 -0.54 -32.68 -1.07
CA SER A 18 -1.36 -33.09 -2.21
C SER A 18 -2.79 -33.25 -1.71
N SER A 19 -3.71 -32.48 -2.30
CA SER A 19 -5.14 -32.72 -2.13
C SER A 19 -5.52 -33.95 -2.94
N SER A 20 -5.96 -35.01 -2.27
CA SER A 20 -6.66 -36.13 -2.88
C SER A 20 -7.91 -36.43 -2.05
N GLU A 21 -9.04 -36.18 -2.71
CA GLU A 21 -10.37 -36.73 -2.48
C GLU A 21 -10.40 -38.19 -1.99
N SER A 22 -11.23 -38.48 -0.97
CA SER A 22 -11.85 -39.81 -0.75
C SER A 22 -12.99 -39.69 0.25
N GLU A 23 -14.16 -40.14 -0.18
CA GLU A 23 -15.38 -40.38 0.60
C GLU A 23 -15.21 -41.57 1.57
N GLY A 24 -16.01 -41.65 2.64
CA GLY A 24 -16.25 -42.90 3.39
C GLY A 24 -16.33 -42.80 4.92
N GLU A 25 -17.57 -42.76 5.42
CA GLU A 25 -18.23 -43.47 6.54
C GLU A 25 -17.52 -43.80 7.89
N ASP A 26 -18.37 -43.81 8.93
CA ASP A 26 -18.15 -43.83 10.38
C ASP A 26 -17.38 -45.04 10.96
N GLU A 27 -16.69 -44.85 12.11
CA GLU A 27 -16.80 -45.71 13.30
C GLU A 27 -15.98 -45.17 14.49
N ASP A 28 -16.60 -45.20 15.68
CA ASP A 28 -16.04 -44.84 16.98
C ASP A 28 -14.97 -45.87 17.45
N ASP A 29 -13.84 -45.41 17.99
CA ASP A 29 -13.26 -46.07 19.18
C ASP A 29 -12.31 -45.18 20.00
N LYS A 30 -12.41 -45.32 21.33
CA LYS A 30 -11.66 -44.55 22.32
C LYS A 30 -10.40 -45.30 22.76
N SER A 31 -9.26 -44.61 22.84
CA SER A 31 -8.25 -44.93 23.87
C SER A 31 -7.42 -43.72 24.30
N SER A 32 -7.26 -43.64 25.62
CA SER A 32 -6.69 -42.60 26.48
C SER A 32 -5.19 -42.33 26.36
N GLY A 33 -4.77 -41.08 26.64
CA GLY A 33 -3.37 -40.72 26.92
C GLY A 33 -3.06 -39.21 27.02
N GLU A 34 -3.44 -38.61 28.15
CA GLU A 34 -2.82 -37.48 28.90
C GLU A 34 -2.18 -36.24 28.21
N ASP A 35 -2.84 -35.10 28.49
CA ASP A 35 -2.31 -33.80 28.97
C ASP A 35 -1.49 -32.88 28.03
N ASP A 36 -2.16 -31.87 27.45
CA ASP A 36 -1.63 -30.50 27.43
C ASP A 36 -2.79 -29.49 27.46
N SER A 37 -2.83 -28.71 28.54
CA SER A 37 -3.86 -27.74 28.85
C SER A 37 -3.75 -26.51 27.95
N ARG A 38 -4.59 -26.41 26.91
CA ARG A 38 -4.87 -25.15 26.20
C ARG A 38 -6.37 -24.91 26.13
N SER A 39 -6.80 -23.83 26.77
CA SER A 39 -8.17 -23.34 26.78
C SER A 39 -8.60 -22.88 25.39
N ASP A 40 -9.33 -23.74 24.69
CA ASP A 40 -10.06 -23.37 23.48
C ASP A 40 -11.24 -22.46 23.83
N ILE A 41 -11.05 -21.16 23.64
CA ILE A 41 -12.16 -20.22 23.50
C ILE A 41 -12.84 -20.56 22.17
N LYS A 42 -13.93 -21.33 22.22
CA LYS A 42 -14.88 -21.46 21.11
C LYS A 42 -15.50 -20.09 20.85
N VAL A 43 -15.00 -19.37 19.84
CA VAL A 43 -15.66 -18.17 19.34
C VAL A 43 -16.82 -18.64 18.46
N ASP A 44 -18.01 -18.57 19.03
CA ASP A 44 -19.28 -18.72 18.32
C ASP A 44 -19.34 -17.69 17.18
N VAL A 45 -19.26 -18.14 15.93
CA VAL A 45 -19.45 -17.29 14.75
C VAL A 45 -20.93 -17.26 14.45
N GLY A 46 -21.69 -16.71 15.41
CA GLY A 46 -23.06 -16.29 15.20
C GLY A 46 -23.09 -15.11 14.24
N ASP A 47 -24.14 -15.08 13.43
CA ASP A 47 -24.47 -14.11 12.39
C ASP A 47 -24.61 -12.68 12.96
N VAL A 48 -23.48 -12.01 13.22
CA VAL A 48 -23.47 -10.62 13.66
C VAL A 48 -23.26 -9.74 12.44
N ALA A 49 -24.35 -9.13 11.98
CA ALA A 49 -24.30 -8.01 11.06
C ALA A 49 -23.30 -6.97 11.60
N ALA A 50 -22.17 -6.83 10.89
CA ALA A 50 -21.08 -5.98 11.34
C ALA A 50 -21.56 -4.51 11.39
N PRO A 51 -21.30 -3.76 12.48
CA PRO A 51 -21.69 -2.36 12.57
C PRO A 51 -21.00 -1.52 11.48
N PRO A 52 -21.60 -0.37 11.08
CA PRO A 52 -21.19 0.36 9.87
C PRO A 52 -19.81 1.04 9.94
N ASP A 53 -19.15 1.04 11.10
CA ASP A 53 -17.98 1.88 11.34
C ASP A 53 -16.83 1.14 12.06
N PHE A 54 -16.26 0.14 11.38
CA PHE A 54 -15.06 -0.60 11.80
C PHE A 54 -13.80 -0.19 11.00
N ARG A 55 -13.75 1.06 10.52
CA ARG A 55 -12.66 1.55 9.65
C ARG A 55 -11.41 2.01 10.39
N LEU A 56 -11.46 2.12 11.72
CA LEU A 56 -10.34 2.56 12.53
C LEU A 56 -9.72 1.32 13.20
N GLU A 57 -8.44 1.05 12.92
CA GLU A 57 -7.51 0.20 13.70
C GLU A 57 -7.26 -1.27 13.30
N VAL A 58 -7.83 -1.81 12.22
CA VAL A 58 -7.41 -3.17 11.76
C VAL A 58 -6.18 -3.08 10.85
N PRO A 59 -5.12 -3.89 11.08
CA PRO A 59 -3.97 -3.93 10.19
C PRO A 59 -4.38 -4.43 8.80
N LYS A 60 -4.19 -3.57 7.79
CA LYS A 60 -4.51 -3.81 6.37
C LYS A 60 -3.61 -4.86 5.67
N THR A 61 -2.71 -5.51 6.41
CA THR A 61 -1.68 -6.39 5.86
C THR A 61 -1.53 -7.65 6.71
N GLY A 62 -1.11 -8.76 6.08
CA GLY A 62 -0.93 -10.04 6.76
C GLY A 62 -2.25 -10.80 6.98
N PRO A 63 -2.26 -11.84 7.85
CA PRO A 63 -3.41 -12.73 8.02
C PRO A 63 -4.72 -11.99 8.39
N LYS A 64 -4.61 -10.93 9.20
CA LYS A 64 -5.76 -10.11 9.61
C LYS A 64 -6.36 -9.30 8.45
N GLY A 65 -5.53 -8.81 7.54
CA GLY A 65 -5.99 -8.10 6.34
C GLY A 65 -6.72 -9.05 5.39
N VAL A 66 -6.20 -10.27 5.22
CA VAL A 66 -6.84 -11.30 4.39
C VAL A 66 -8.21 -11.68 4.93
N ILE A 67 -8.32 -11.94 6.24
CA ILE A 67 -9.61 -12.28 6.88
C ILE A 67 -10.62 -11.13 6.71
N GLN A 68 -10.18 -9.89 6.85
CA GLN A 68 -11.05 -8.73 6.66
C GLN A 68 -11.54 -8.62 5.22
N ASP A 69 -10.63 -8.79 4.25
CA ASP A 69 -10.99 -8.73 2.82
C ASP A 69 -11.94 -9.87 2.43
N TYR A 70 -11.79 -11.06 3.01
CA TYR A 70 -12.70 -12.19 2.83
C TYR A 70 -14.09 -11.92 3.42
N ARG A 71 -14.18 -11.39 4.65
CA ARG A 71 -15.46 -11.05 5.28
C ARG A 71 -16.24 -10.03 4.45
N ARG A 72 -15.54 -9.02 3.94
CA ARG A 72 -16.14 -7.99 3.08
C ARG A 72 -16.57 -8.55 1.72
N TYR A 73 -15.76 -9.42 1.11
CA TYR A 73 -16.13 -10.14 -0.11
C TYR A 73 -17.44 -10.92 0.09
N LYS A 74 -17.55 -11.70 1.18
CA LYS A 74 -18.77 -12.47 1.49
C LYS A 74 -19.99 -11.58 1.73
N GLN A 75 -19.82 -10.44 2.39
CA GLN A 75 -20.92 -9.47 2.55
C GLN A 75 -21.42 -8.98 1.20
N LEU A 76 -20.52 -8.53 0.31
CA LEU A 76 -20.88 -8.05 -1.02
C LEU A 76 -21.55 -9.15 -1.87
N GLU A 77 -21.05 -10.38 -1.80
CA GLU A 77 -21.64 -11.54 -2.47
C GLU A 77 -23.09 -11.77 -2.01
N THR A 78 -23.35 -11.70 -0.70
CA THR A 78 -24.72 -11.85 -0.16
C THR A 78 -25.64 -10.68 -0.50
N GLU A 79 -25.10 -9.46 -0.57
CA GLU A 79 -25.86 -8.26 -0.95
C GLU A 79 -26.26 -8.34 -2.43
N GLN A 80 -25.32 -8.67 -3.32
CA GLN A 80 -25.61 -8.85 -4.75
C GLN A 80 -26.58 -9.98 -5.01
N ARG A 81 -26.46 -11.11 -4.30
CA ARG A 81 -27.43 -12.20 -4.43
C ARG A 81 -28.83 -11.76 -4.02
N LYS A 82 -28.95 -11.04 -2.89
CA LYS A 82 -30.24 -10.49 -2.44
C LYS A 82 -30.81 -9.46 -3.40
N GLU A 83 -29.97 -8.66 -4.05
CA GLU A 83 -30.37 -7.71 -5.08
C GLU A 83 -30.86 -8.42 -6.35
N LYS A 84 -30.11 -9.39 -6.86
CA LYS A 84 -30.49 -10.24 -7.99
C LYS A 84 -31.82 -10.98 -7.74
N GLU A 85 -32.01 -11.55 -6.55
CA GLU A 85 -33.26 -12.22 -6.17
C GLU A 85 -34.46 -11.24 -6.14
N LYS A 86 -34.26 -10.01 -5.65
CA LYS A 86 -35.29 -8.95 -5.68
C LYS A 86 -35.61 -8.52 -7.11
N GLU A 87 -34.60 -8.37 -7.95
CA GLU A 87 -34.77 -8.00 -9.36
C GLU A 87 -35.53 -9.09 -10.12
N MET A 88 -35.14 -10.35 -9.96
CA MET A 88 -35.81 -11.50 -10.56
C MET A 88 -37.28 -11.58 -10.12
N LYS A 89 -37.55 -11.43 -8.82
CA LYS A 89 -38.91 -11.42 -8.30
C LYS A 89 -39.75 -10.28 -8.90
N SER A 90 -39.17 -9.10 -9.04
CA SER A 90 -39.84 -7.95 -9.66
C SER A 90 -40.12 -8.15 -11.16
N LEU A 91 -39.24 -8.85 -11.88
CA LEU A 91 -39.46 -9.23 -13.26
C LEU A 91 -40.59 -10.26 -13.35
N ALA A 92 -40.51 -11.34 -12.57
CA ALA A 92 -41.52 -12.38 -12.56
C ALA A 92 -42.93 -11.82 -12.25
N GLU A 93 -43.03 -10.91 -11.28
CA GLU A 93 -44.29 -10.20 -10.98
C GLU A 93 -44.80 -9.40 -12.19
N LYS A 94 -43.93 -8.74 -12.98
CA LYS A 94 -44.32 -8.02 -14.21
C LYS A 94 -44.73 -8.96 -15.35
N PHE A 95 -44.05 -10.10 -15.51
CA PHE A 95 -44.28 -11.05 -16.62
C PHE A 95 -45.46 -12.00 -16.36
N SER A 96 -45.81 -12.27 -15.10
CA SER A 96 -46.94 -13.14 -14.72
C SER A 96 -48.33 -12.59 -15.12
N VAL A 97 -48.42 -11.35 -15.61
CA VAL A 97 -49.68 -10.72 -16.04
C VAL A 97 -50.04 -11.03 -17.51
N SER A 98 -49.11 -11.56 -18.32
CA SER A 98 -49.35 -11.97 -19.71
C SER A 98 -49.18 -13.48 -19.90
N CYS A 99 -50.13 -14.16 -20.56
CA CYS A 99 -50.05 -15.59 -20.87
C CYS A 99 -48.74 -15.94 -21.59
N GLN A 100 -47.87 -16.71 -20.94
CA GLN A 100 -46.55 -17.07 -21.44
C GLN A 100 -46.60 -18.19 -22.49
N SER A 101 -45.68 -18.11 -23.46
CA SER A 101 -45.46 -19.13 -24.49
C SER A 101 -44.23 -19.97 -24.16
N SER A 102 -44.07 -21.17 -24.73
CA SER A 102 -42.92 -22.04 -24.51
C SER A 102 -41.55 -21.44 -24.92
N LEU A 103 -41.56 -20.32 -25.64
CA LEU A 103 -40.36 -19.56 -25.99
C LEU A 103 -39.89 -18.64 -24.84
N ASP A 104 -40.78 -18.29 -23.91
CA ASP A 104 -40.45 -17.45 -22.75
C ASP A 104 -39.74 -18.28 -21.66
N ASP A 105 -40.07 -19.57 -21.52
CA ASP A 105 -39.43 -20.50 -20.57
C ASP A 105 -37.95 -20.77 -20.89
N GLU A 106 -37.61 -20.91 -22.17
CA GLU A 106 -36.23 -21.07 -22.64
C GLU A 106 -35.41 -19.80 -22.34
N ARG A 107 -36.03 -18.63 -22.55
CA ARG A 107 -35.42 -17.33 -22.27
C ARG A 107 -35.21 -17.09 -20.78
N GLU A 108 -36.11 -17.57 -19.94
CA GLU A 108 -35.97 -17.54 -18.48
C GLU A 108 -34.82 -18.46 -18.01
N LYS A 109 -34.68 -19.65 -18.60
CA LYS A 109 -33.56 -20.57 -18.30
C LYS A 109 -32.21 -20.01 -18.74
N GLU A 110 -32.13 -19.35 -19.90
CA GLU A 110 -30.91 -18.71 -20.35
C GLU A 110 -30.49 -17.57 -19.41
N LEU A 111 -31.43 -16.73 -18.97
CA LEU A 111 -31.17 -15.68 -17.97
C LEU A 111 -30.71 -16.25 -16.62
N LEU A 112 -31.31 -17.34 -16.15
CA LEU A 112 -30.88 -18.04 -14.94
C LEU A 112 -29.45 -18.57 -15.04
N LYS A 113 -29.07 -19.08 -16.23
CA LYS A 113 -27.75 -19.67 -16.49
C LYS A 113 -26.66 -18.61 -16.63
N GLU A 114 -26.98 -17.46 -17.22
CA GLU A 114 -26.09 -16.29 -17.23
C GLU A 114 -25.79 -15.77 -15.80
N LEU A 115 -26.74 -15.89 -14.87
CA LEU A 115 -26.57 -15.46 -13.48
C LEU A 115 -25.70 -16.40 -12.61
N GLU A 116 -25.48 -17.65 -13.03
CA GLU A 116 -24.74 -18.67 -12.27
C GLU A 116 -23.22 -18.68 -12.55
N LEU A 117 -22.76 -18.15 -13.69
CA LEU A 117 -21.34 -18.17 -14.10
C LEU A 117 -20.48 -17.03 -13.52
N ASP A 118 -21.02 -16.24 -12.59
CA ASP A 118 -20.42 -14.98 -12.13
C ASP A 118 -19.33 -15.11 -11.04
N THR A 119 -19.01 -16.30 -10.52
CA THR A 119 -18.17 -16.40 -9.31
C THR A 119 -16.72 -16.00 -9.55
N ASP A 120 -16.11 -16.41 -10.67
CA ASP A 120 -14.71 -16.10 -10.99
C ASP A 120 -14.55 -14.65 -11.46
N GLU A 121 -15.52 -14.13 -12.22
CA GLU A 121 -15.52 -12.73 -12.65
C GLU A 121 -15.72 -11.78 -11.46
N PHE A 122 -16.60 -12.13 -10.53
CA PHE A 122 -16.87 -11.34 -9.33
C PHE A 122 -15.62 -11.20 -8.43
N ILE A 123 -14.84 -12.27 -8.25
CA ILE A 123 -13.58 -12.22 -7.49
C ILE A 123 -12.59 -11.25 -8.16
N GLN A 124 -12.46 -11.28 -9.49
CA GLN A 124 -11.58 -10.38 -10.21
C GLN A 124 -12.01 -8.91 -10.09
N GLN A 125 -13.32 -8.65 -10.20
CA GLN A 125 -13.89 -7.32 -10.00
C GLN A 125 -13.62 -6.81 -8.58
N TYR A 126 -13.79 -7.65 -7.56
CA TYR A 126 -13.50 -7.30 -6.18
C TYR A 126 -12.01 -6.97 -5.96
N HIS A 127 -11.09 -7.76 -6.51
CA HIS A 127 -9.66 -7.49 -6.43
C HIS A 127 -9.29 -6.14 -7.05
N LEU A 128 -9.84 -5.83 -8.24
CA LEU A 128 -9.61 -4.57 -8.91
C LEU A 128 -10.17 -3.40 -8.10
N GLN A 129 -11.39 -3.52 -7.61
CA GLN A 129 -12.05 -2.52 -6.77
C GLN A 129 -11.24 -2.25 -5.49
N ARG A 130 -10.74 -3.31 -4.85
CA ARG A 130 -9.90 -3.21 -3.65
C ARG A 130 -8.59 -2.50 -3.92
N LEU A 131 -7.93 -2.81 -5.04
CA LEU A 131 -6.69 -2.16 -5.46
C LEU A 131 -6.89 -0.66 -5.72
N LEU A 132 -7.96 -0.30 -6.42
CA LEU A 132 -8.31 1.09 -6.70
C LEU A 132 -8.63 1.85 -5.41
N GLN A 133 -9.40 1.25 -4.50
CA GLN A 133 -9.69 1.85 -3.20
C GLN A 133 -8.40 2.11 -2.41
N LEU A 134 -7.50 1.13 -2.33
CA LEU A 134 -6.23 1.29 -1.61
C LEU A 134 -5.36 2.40 -2.23
N LYS A 135 -5.30 2.47 -3.56
CA LYS A 135 -4.59 3.54 -4.27
C LYS A 135 -5.19 4.91 -3.96
N GLN A 136 -6.50 5.04 -4.02
CA GLN A 136 -7.20 6.29 -3.74
C GLN A 136 -7.03 6.72 -2.28
N GLU A 137 -7.14 5.80 -1.32
CA GLU A 137 -6.90 6.09 0.10
C GLU A 137 -5.46 6.56 0.34
N GLN A 138 -4.47 5.91 -0.30
CA GLN A 138 -3.08 6.35 -0.22
C GLN A 138 -2.92 7.76 -0.79
N GLU A 139 -3.44 8.02 -1.99
CA GLU A 139 -3.39 9.34 -2.61
C GLU A 139 -4.08 10.41 -1.76
N ASN A 140 -5.26 10.13 -1.22
CA ASN A 140 -6.01 11.05 -0.36
C ASN A 140 -5.24 11.33 0.93
N ARG A 141 -4.65 10.31 1.55
CA ARG A 141 -3.80 10.47 2.75
C ARG A 141 -2.56 11.32 2.45
N LEU A 142 -2.00 11.19 1.24
CA LEU A 142 -0.89 12.01 0.78
C LEU A 142 -1.33 13.46 0.47
N LYS A 143 -2.52 13.66 -0.10
CA LYS A 143 -3.02 14.98 -0.52
C LYS A 143 -3.54 15.83 0.65
N LEU A 144 -4.25 15.24 1.61
CA LEU A 144 -4.95 15.97 2.67
C LEU A 144 -4.01 16.51 3.76
N ASN A 145 -2.93 15.78 4.07
CA ASN A 145 -2.09 16.09 5.24
C ASN A 145 -0.74 16.76 4.89
N ARG A 146 -0.46 17.00 3.61
CA ARG A 146 0.79 17.59 3.16
C ARG A 146 0.65 19.09 2.91
N PRO A 147 1.60 19.91 3.42
CA PRO A 147 1.63 21.32 3.07
C PRO A 147 1.84 21.46 1.57
N LYS A 148 1.09 22.39 0.96
CA LYS A 148 1.24 22.75 -0.45
C LYS A 148 2.04 24.04 -0.54
N PHE A 149 3.12 23.96 -1.28
CA PHE A 149 3.93 25.05 -1.78
C PHE A 149 3.51 25.37 -3.22
N GLY A 150 4.10 26.39 -3.82
CA GLY A 150 3.80 26.76 -5.21
C GLY A 150 4.73 27.80 -5.80
N LYS A 151 5.78 28.17 -5.04
CA LYS A 151 6.71 29.26 -5.36
C LYS A 151 8.08 28.88 -4.82
N VAL A 152 9.11 29.43 -5.44
CA VAL A 152 10.49 29.32 -4.95
C VAL A 152 10.71 30.36 -3.85
N ILE A 153 11.09 29.90 -2.66
CA ILE A 153 11.35 30.74 -1.50
C ILE A 153 12.81 31.21 -1.54
N THR A 154 13.04 32.53 -1.48
CA THR A 154 14.40 33.07 -1.37
C THR A 154 14.80 33.10 0.10
N LEU A 155 15.89 32.43 0.44
CA LEU A 155 16.48 32.43 1.77
C LEU A 155 17.64 33.42 1.76
N LEU A 156 17.68 34.30 2.76
CA LEU A 156 18.70 35.35 2.85
C LEU A 156 19.86 34.93 3.76
N ASP A 157 19.54 34.26 4.87
CA ASP A 157 20.53 33.90 5.89
C ASP A 157 20.71 32.39 6.04
N LYS A 158 21.89 32.00 6.53
CA LYS A 158 22.16 30.64 6.99
C LYS A 158 21.13 30.12 7.98
N HIS A 159 20.64 30.97 8.89
CA HIS A 159 19.62 30.60 9.87
C HIS A 159 18.28 30.26 9.19
N GLN A 160 17.87 31.03 8.19
CA GLN A 160 16.65 30.74 7.42
C GLN A 160 16.79 29.43 6.63
N PHE A 161 17.98 29.14 6.12
CA PHE A 161 18.29 27.85 5.48
C PHE A 161 18.13 26.67 6.44
N LEU A 162 18.72 26.75 7.62
CA LEU A 162 18.59 25.70 8.63
C LEU A 162 17.13 25.54 9.06
N ASP A 163 16.43 26.62 9.36
CA ASP A 163 15.02 26.60 9.72
C ASP A 163 14.13 25.99 8.62
N ALA A 164 14.42 26.30 7.36
CA ALA A 164 13.68 25.78 6.22
C ALA A 164 13.78 24.26 6.08
N ILE A 165 14.84 23.64 6.63
CA ILE A 165 15.09 22.20 6.66
C ILE A 165 14.60 21.61 8.00
N ASP A 166 15.03 22.19 9.12
CA ASP A 166 14.89 21.66 10.48
C ASP A 166 13.53 21.89 11.13
N LYS A 167 12.73 22.86 10.67
CA LYS A 167 11.35 23.04 11.14
C LYS A 167 10.30 22.39 10.24
N GLU A 168 10.70 21.87 9.09
CA GLU A 168 9.77 21.29 8.12
C GLU A 168 9.28 19.90 8.52
N LYS A 169 8.05 19.56 8.09
CA LYS A 169 7.42 18.25 8.33
C LYS A 169 8.24 17.12 7.68
N PRO A 170 8.31 15.92 8.29
CA PRO A 170 9.12 14.82 7.79
C PRO A 170 8.74 14.33 6.39
N ASN A 171 7.46 14.42 6.04
CA ASN A 171 6.96 13.93 4.75
C ASN A 171 7.10 14.95 3.61
N VAL A 172 7.85 16.04 3.81
CA VAL A 172 8.11 17.09 2.83
C VAL A 172 9.51 16.94 2.27
N ILE A 173 9.63 17.05 0.95
CA ILE A 173 10.91 17.12 0.26
C ILE A 173 11.26 18.60 0.11
N VAL A 174 12.44 18.97 0.57
CA VAL A 174 12.99 20.32 0.46
C VAL A 174 14.09 20.30 -0.59
N VAL A 175 13.93 21.09 -1.64
CA VAL A 175 14.93 21.27 -2.70
C VAL A 175 15.52 22.66 -2.57
N VAL A 176 16.81 22.75 -2.30
CA VAL A 176 17.52 24.02 -2.15
C VAL A 176 18.50 24.21 -3.31
N HIS A 177 18.32 25.29 -4.07
CA HIS A 177 19.27 25.73 -5.06
C HIS A 177 20.29 26.68 -4.44
N LEU A 178 21.55 26.25 -4.42
CA LEU A 178 22.70 27.10 -4.14
C LEU A 178 23.11 27.82 -5.42
N TYR A 179 23.03 29.14 -5.44
CA TYR A 179 23.26 29.92 -6.66
C TYR A 179 24.24 31.09 -6.45
N SER A 180 24.73 31.63 -7.57
CA SER A 180 25.50 32.86 -7.64
C SER A 180 24.93 33.74 -8.75
N GLU A 181 24.81 35.04 -8.51
CA GLU A 181 24.21 35.99 -9.45
C GLU A 181 25.06 36.25 -10.68
N VAL A 182 26.36 35.99 -10.58
CA VAL A 182 27.34 36.20 -11.65
C VAL A 182 27.15 35.19 -12.79
N LEU A 183 26.69 33.97 -12.46
CA LEU A 183 26.61 32.85 -13.42
C LEU A 183 25.26 32.83 -14.15
N GLN A 184 25.31 32.79 -15.48
CA GLN A 184 24.11 32.68 -16.32
C GLN A 184 23.40 31.33 -16.15
N SER A 185 24.14 30.25 -15.91
CA SER A 185 23.59 28.91 -15.62
C SER A 185 22.68 28.89 -14.39
N CYS A 186 23.05 29.64 -13.34
CA CYS A 186 22.22 29.83 -12.15
C CYS A 186 20.91 30.56 -12.46
N ARG A 187 20.95 31.58 -13.33
CA ARG A 187 19.73 32.30 -13.76
C ARG A 187 18.77 31.40 -14.52
N ALA A 188 19.29 30.58 -15.43
CA ALA A 188 18.48 29.60 -16.17
C ALA A 188 17.83 28.59 -15.23
N MET A 189 18.59 28.02 -14.29
CA MET A 189 18.08 27.05 -13.32
C MET A 189 17.01 27.66 -12.41
N ASN A 190 17.18 28.91 -11.97
CA ASN A 190 16.16 29.62 -11.20
C ASN A 190 14.83 29.75 -11.96
N GLY A 191 14.87 30.01 -13.27
CA GLY A 191 13.67 30.02 -14.13
C GLY A 191 13.00 28.65 -14.19
N CYS A 192 13.78 27.58 -14.40
CA CYS A 192 13.25 26.21 -14.40
C CYS A 192 12.60 25.84 -13.06
N LEU A 193 13.21 26.20 -11.93
CA LEU A 193 12.67 25.92 -10.61
C LEU A 193 11.37 26.68 -10.33
N GLN A 194 11.19 27.88 -10.88
CA GLN A 194 9.91 28.60 -10.76
C GLN A 194 8.77 27.84 -11.44
N CYS A 195 9.01 27.29 -12.63
CA CYS A 195 8.03 26.45 -13.33
C CYS A 195 7.77 25.14 -12.56
N LEU A 196 8.82 24.48 -12.08
CA LEU A 196 8.70 23.23 -11.32
C LEU A 196 7.98 23.44 -9.99
N ALA A 197 8.17 24.57 -9.31
CA ALA A 197 7.49 24.88 -8.06
C ALA A 197 5.97 24.98 -8.24
N GLN A 198 5.49 25.43 -9.40
CA GLN A 198 4.06 25.48 -9.71
C GLN A 198 3.48 24.09 -9.99
N GLN A 199 4.23 23.25 -10.72
CA GLN A 199 3.79 21.89 -11.05
C GLN A 199 3.83 20.96 -9.83
N TYR A 200 4.86 21.07 -9.00
CA TYR A 200 5.10 20.19 -7.86
C TYR A 200 4.83 20.89 -6.52
N SER A 201 3.56 21.18 -6.27
CA SER A 201 3.12 21.85 -5.03
C SER A 201 3.46 21.10 -3.73
N LEU A 202 3.75 19.79 -3.77
CA LEU A 202 4.10 19.02 -2.57
C LEU A 202 5.58 19.16 -2.15
N VAL A 203 6.40 19.81 -2.99
CA VAL A 203 7.84 19.98 -2.78
C VAL A 203 8.13 21.44 -2.44
N LYS A 204 8.97 21.65 -1.42
CA LYS A 204 9.38 23.00 -1.01
C LYS A 204 10.65 23.37 -1.77
N PHE A 205 10.52 24.29 -2.72
CA PHE A 205 11.66 24.85 -3.46
C PHE A 205 12.19 26.09 -2.76
N CYS A 206 13.48 26.10 -2.48
CA CYS A 206 14.19 27.22 -1.91
C CYS A 206 15.40 27.58 -2.78
N LYS A 207 15.83 28.84 -2.72
CA LYS A 207 17.08 29.30 -3.30
C LYS A 207 17.84 30.15 -2.30
N ILE A 208 19.16 30.03 -2.29
CA ILE A 208 20.04 30.82 -1.43
C ILE A 208 21.36 31.11 -2.15
N ILE A 209 21.92 32.28 -1.90
CA ILE A 209 23.23 32.65 -2.44
C ILE A 209 24.28 31.81 -1.70
N ALA A 210 25.17 31.16 -2.45
CA ALA A 210 26.14 30.24 -1.87
C ALA A 210 27.06 30.91 -0.83
N ARG A 211 27.32 32.22 -0.97
CA ARG A 211 28.10 33.01 -0.01
C ARG A 211 27.45 33.04 1.39
N ASP A 212 26.13 33.05 1.46
CA ASP A 212 25.39 33.23 2.71
C ASP A 212 25.17 31.90 3.47
N THR A 213 25.44 30.77 2.82
CA THR A 213 25.34 29.43 3.44
C THR A 213 26.54 29.02 4.29
N GLY A 214 27.66 29.73 4.18
CA GLY A 214 28.90 29.37 4.87
C GLY A 214 29.64 28.15 4.28
N ILE A 215 29.43 27.89 2.98
CA ILE A 215 30.15 26.84 2.23
C ILE A 215 31.54 27.35 1.81
N SER A 216 32.51 26.44 1.65
CA SER A 216 33.89 26.78 1.24
C SER A 216 33.94 27.60 -0.05
N ARG A 217 34.83 28.61 -0.08
CA ARG A 217 35.00 29.53 -1.22
C ARG A 217 35.35 28.80 -2.51
N HIS A 218 36.11 27.71 -2.44
CA HIS A 218 36.45 26.88 -3.60
C HIS A 218 35.19 26.27 -4.24
N PHE A 219 34.27 25.76 -3.42
CA PHE A 219 33.01 25.21 -3.91
C PHE A 219 32.10 26.30 -4.49
N THR A 220 32.12 27.52 -3.93
CA THR A 220 31.35 28.63 -4.51
C THR A 220 31.87 29.12 -5.86
N ALA A 221 33.14 28.90 -6.17
CA ALA A 221 33.75 29.31 -7.43
C ALA A 221 33.51 28.31 -8.56
N GLU A 222 33.65 27.00 -8.27
CA GLU A 222 33.64 25.96 -9.30
C GLU A 222 32.43 25.00 -9.21
N GLY A 223 31.77 24.94 -8.06
CA GLY A 223 30.71 23.97 -7.77
C GLY A 223 29.28 24.45 -8.02
N LEU A 224 29.08 25.66 -8.55
CA LEU A 224 27.76 26.24 -8.80
C LEU A 224 27.36 26.16 -10.29
N PRO A 225 26.08 25.94 -10.62
CA PRO A 225 24.92 25.79 -9.73
C PRO A 225 24.85 24.41 -9.05
N ALA A 226 24.43 24.38 -7.77
CA ALA A 226 24.23 23.14 -7.04
C ALA A 226 22.79 23.02 -6.50
N LEU A 227 22.24 21.80 -6.53
CA LEU A 227 20.92 21.45 -6.00
C LEU A 227 21.08 20.46 -4.85
N LEU A 228 20.50 20.81 -3.70
CA LEU A 228 20.41 19.94 -2.53
C LEU A 228 18.99 19.44 -2.39
N VAL A 229 18.81 18.11 -2.38
CA VAL A 229 17.52 17.48 -2.13
C VAL A 229 17.56 16.84 -0.75
N LEU A 230 16.74 17.36 0.16
CA LEU A 230 16.69 16.95 1.54
C LEU A 230 15.29 16.43 1.88
N GLN A 231 15.25 15.26 2.50
CA GLN A 231 14.03 14.69 3.04
C GLN A 231 14.31 14.19 4.45
N LYS A 232 13.47 14.60 5.39
CA LYS A 232 13.56 14.15 6.77
C LYS A 232 12.88 12.81 6.93
N TRP A 233 13.54 11.88 7.60
CA TRP A 233 12.98 10.59 7.92
C TRP A 233 12.67 10.55 9.43
N THR A 234 11.41 10.72 9.82
CA THR A 234 11.01 10.61 11.25
C THR A 234 10.90 9.18 11.74
N ASN A 235 10.90 8.18 10.85
CA ASN A 235 10.78 6.79 11.22
C ASN A 235 12.01 5.99 10.80
N TYR A 236 13.10 6.15 11.54
CA TYR A 236 14.07 5.06 11.67
C TYR A 236 13.44 3.99 12.58
N ARG A 237 12.58 3.13 12.03
CA ARG A 237 12.48 1.78 12.60
C ARG A 237 13.88 1.19 12.38
N LYS A 238 14.67 1.07 13.45
CA LYS A 238 15.98 0.42 13.45
C LYS A 238 15.81 -0.99 12.87
N LEU A 239 15.96 -1.15 11.57
CA LEU A 239 16.21 -2.45 10.95
C LEU A 239 17.72 -2.58 10.74
N CYS A 240 18.46 -2.59 11.87
CA CYS A 240 19.85 -3.02 11.86
C CYS A 240 19.87 -4.55 11.87
N GLN A 241 19.58 -5.17 10.72
CA GLN A 241 20.12 -6.49 10.37
C GLN A 241 20.35 -6.54 8.85
N ALA A 242 21.29 -5.74 8.37
CA ALA A 242 21.89 -5.98 7.06
C ALA A 242 23.17 -6.80 7.30
N LYS A 243 23.10 -8.10 7.05
CA LYS A 243 24.28 -8.94 6.82
C LYS A 243 25.12 -8.23 5.75
N ARG A 244 26.37 -7.92 6.09
CA ARG A 244 27.36 -7.31 5.19
C ARG A 244 27.53 -8.21 3.96
N HIS A 245 27.03 -7.80 2.81
CA HIS A 245 27.56 -8.24 1.52
C HIS A 245 28.59 -7.21 1.05
N PRO A 246 29.83 -7.61 0.72
CA PRO A 246 30.83 -6.70 0.21
C PRO A 246 30.52 -6.43 -1.27
N ARG A 247 30.78 -5.21 -1.72
CA ARG A 247 30.59 -4.70 -3.11
C ARG A 247 29.21 -4.11 -3.40
N ARG A 248 28.95 -2.93 -2.86
CA ARG A 248 28.32 -1.79 -3.56
C ARG A 248 28.49 -0.54 -2.68
N ARG A 249 29.41 0.34 -3.06
CA ARG A 249 29.59 1.65 -2.44
C ARG A 249 28.39 2.52 -2.84
N LEU A 250 27.37 2.56 -2.00
CA LEU A 250 26.41 3.65 -1.95
C LEU A 250 26.80 4.52 -0.76
N LEU A 251 27.40 5.68 -1.05
CA LEU A 251 27.75 6.70 -0.08
C LEU A 251 26.48 7.28 0.51
N CYS A 252 26.04 6.71 1.64
CA CYS A 252 25.17 7.40 2.59
C CYS A 252 26.07 8.37 3.39
N CYS A 253 26.33 9.55 2.82
CA CYS A 253 27.05 10.60 3.54
C CYS A 253 26.14 11.21 4.62
N ARG A 254 26.32 10.73 5.85
CA ARG A 254 25.99 11.49 7.07
C ARG A 254 26.69 12.85 6.99
N CYS A 255 25.97 13.91 6.66
CA CYS A 255 26.45 15.29 6.75
C CYS A 255 26.56 15.74 8.23
N ARG A 256 27.48 15.15 9.01
CA ARG A 256 27.76 15.60 10.38
C ARG A 256 29.23 15.87 10.70
N GLU A 257 30.11 15.87 9.70
CA GLU A 257 31.57 16.02 9.91
C GLU A 257 32.23 17.12 9.04
N LEU A 258 31.48 18.10 8.52
CA LEU A 258 32.07 19.24 7.79
C LEU A 258 32.01 20.58 8.55
N LEU A 259 31.96 20.52 9.88
CA LEU A 259 32.10 21.69 10.76
C LEU A 259 33.00 21.31 11.95
N ASN A 260 34.29 21.20 11.66
CA ASN A 260 35.40 21.49 12.58
C ASN A 260 36.58 21.96 11.73
#